data_AF-A0A7W0LG53-F1
#
_entry.id   AF-A0A7W0LG53-F1
#
_cell.length_a   1.000
_cell.length_b   1.000
_cell.length_c   1.000
_cell.angle_alpha   90.00
_cell.angle_beta   90.00
_cell.angle_gamma   90.00
#
_symmetry.space_group_name_H-M   'P 1'
#
loop_
_entity.id
_entity.type
_entity.pdbx_description
1 polymer ?
#
loop_
_entity_poly.entity_id
_entity_poly.type
_entity_poly.pdbx_seq_one_letter_code
_entity_poly.pdbx_strand_id
1 'polypeptide(L)'
;MTRTSAFMSAGVAALLAVVAVNGQAPAPFVPASAIITLPADITSLTAMGSTGMGSDHGLTPGRVAAGLADGHVAVWNGRDKSAILLKPHTARVLAVGSTADGLSVLSVDADGSLSRTLIASGGAPTTRRLDLGAAPTRAAAFSGDGSILVTGGELGEIRVFDTASGALKQQLRGHRTELQDLAIRPGSAILASASAGADLRIWDTGTGREIGYVDGDPSLFALGFSPRDGTLASGGVNRRLTLRDSATFKSVGELVLQAPKMVATLAWSPDGRFIAFGDLDDETLSKGGIQILDSASRAVVASLDTGSRPARALVFADDRGLVVGIVGRDLRAWTVVTSVVQSSGAP
;
A
#
# COMPACT_ATOMS: atom_id res chain seq x y z
N MET A 1 -9.90 22.87 56.42
CA MET A 1 -10.75 23.46 55.35
C MET A 1 -9.85 24.26 54.43
N THR A 2 -9.48 23.71 53.27
CA THR A 2 -8.89 24.48 52.17
C THR A 2 -9.19 23.75 50.87
N ARG A 3 -9.67 24.52 49.90
CA ARG A 3 -10.45 24.11 48.73
C ARG A 3 -9.65 23.38 47.66
N THR A 4 -10.36 22.43 47.05
CA THR A 4 -10.12 21.71 45.80
C THR A 4 -10.01 22.67 44.60
N SER A 5 -9.08 22.41 43.69
CA SER A 5 -9.11 22.93 42.31
C SER A 5 -9.00 21.78 41.32
N ALA A 6 -10.03 21.62 40.51
CA ALA A 6 -10.08 20.74 39.35
C ALA A 6 -9.60 21.53 38.12
N PHE A 7 -8.78 20.90 37.29
CA PHE A 7 -8.53 21.32 35.91
C PHE A 7 -8.95 20.17 34.98
N MET A 8 -10.13 20.31 34.37
CA MET A 8 -10.41 19.73 33.06
C MET A 8 -9.82 20.68 32.01
N SER A 9 -9.08 20.18 31.02
CA SER A 9 -8.86 20.89 29.77
C SER A 9 -9.40 20.05 28.61
N ALA A 10 -10.42 20.61 27.96
CA ALA A 10 -11.00 20.14 26.73
C ALA A 10 -10.08 20.38 25.53
N GLY A 11 -10.31 19.63 24.45
CA GLY A 11 -9.96 20.08 23.11
C GLY A 11 -9.79 18.93 22.12
N VAL A 12 -10.77 18.72 21.24
CA VAL A 12 -10.54 18.66 19.78
C VAL A 12 -11.82 19.18 19.09
N ALA A 13 -11.60 20.11 18.15
CA ALA A 13 -12.55 21.00 17.52
C ALA A 13 -13.48 20.35 16.48
N ALA A 14 -14.67 20.96 16.36
CA ALA A 14 -15.58 20.88 15.22
C ALA A 14 -15.51 22.16 14.36
N LEU A 15 -16.16 22.11 13.17
CA LEU A 15 -16.41 23.16 12.15
C LEU A 15 -15.25 23.44 11.15
N LEU A 16 -15.46 23.65 9.84
CA LEU A 16 -16.54 24.37 9.12
C LEU A 16 -16.84 23.77 7.72
N ALA A 17 -18.08 23.97 7.26
CA ALA A 17 -18.46 23.91 5.85
C ALA A 17 -18.13 25.26 5.15
N VAL A 18 -17.72 25.21 3.88
CA VAL A 18 -17.66 26.41 3.02
C VAL A 18 -18.26 26.07 1.66
N VAL A 19 -19.33 26.78 1.32
CA VAL A 19 -19.89 26.91 -0.03
C VAL A 19 -19.18 28.09 -0.69
N ALA A 20 -18.80 27.95 -1.97
CA ALA A 20 -18.45 29.09 -2.81
C ALA A 20 -19.22 29.06 -4.12
N VAL A 21 -20.12 30.04 -4.26
CA VAL A 21 -20.75 30.51 -5.48
C VAL A 21 -19.90 31.70 -5.97
N ASN A 22 -19.63 31.79 -7.28
CA ASN A 22 -18.96 32.89 -8.01
C ASN A 22 -17.41 32.86 -8.16
N GLY A 23 -16.92 32.11 -9.16
CA GLY A 23 -16.06 32.68 -10.21
C GLY A 23 -14.64 33.20 -9.92
N GLN A 24 -14.01 32.91 -8.78
CA GLN A 24 -12.61 33.30 -8.50
C GLN A 24 -11.67 32.10 -8.39
N ALA A 25 -10.40 32.30 -8.81
CA ALA A 25 -9.35 31.29 -8.94
C ALA A 25 -9.25 30.36 -7.72
N PRO A 26 -8.96 29.05 -7.90
CA PRO A 26 -9.02 28.06 -6.82
C PRO A 26 -8.05 28.44 -5.69
N ALA A 27 -8.62 28.76 -4.52
CA ALA A 27 -7.87 28.94 -3.29
C ALA A 27 -7.26 27.60 -2.83
N PRO A 28 -6.11 27.62 -2.12
CA PRO A 28 -5.29 26.44 -1.89
C PRO A 28 -6.01 25.39 -1.05
N PHE A 29 -5.89 24.15 -1.54
CA PHE A 29 -6.33 22.90 -0.95
C PHE A 29 -5.71 22.68 0.45
N VAL A 30 -6.53 22.42 1.47
CA VAL A 30 -6.05 22.00 2.79
C VAL A 30 -6.61 20.59 3.08
N PRO A 31 -5.80 19.53 2.98
CA PRO A 31 -6.26 18.20 3.36
C PRO A 31 -6.45 18.13 4.88
N ALA A 32 -7.59 17.61 5.33
CA ALA A 32 -7.78 17.26 6.74
C ALA A 32 -6.93 16.02 7.06
N SER A 33 -5.78 16.19 7.71
CA SER A 33 -4.90 15.08 8.09
C SER A 33 -5.27 14.53 9.47
N ALA A 34 -5.51 13.22 9.56
CA ALA A 34 -5.50 12.50 10.84
C ALA A 34 -4.11 11.87 11.04
N ILE A 35 -3.51 12.07 12.23
CA ILE A 35 -2.25 11.43 12.63
C ILE A 35 -2.59 10.34 13.64
N ILE A 36 -2.15 9.12 13.37
CA ILE A 36 -2.30 7.98 14.26
C ILE A 36 -0.90 7.51 14.66
N THR A 37 -0.60 7.60 15.95
CA THR A 37 0.65 7.12 16.53
C THR A 37 0.44 5.71 17.05
N LEU A 38 1.25 4.76 16.56
CA LEU A 38 1.21 3.35 16.94
C LEU A 38 2.33 3.03 17.96
N PRO A 39 2.19 1.97 18.77
CA PRO A 39 3.13 1.68 19.87
C PRO A 39 4.53 1.26 19.41
N ALA A 40 4.69 0.90 18.14
CA ALA A 40 5.95 0.49 17.54
C ALA A 40 6.03 0.97 16.08
N ASP A 41 7.23 0.87 15.51
CA ASP A 41 7.48 1.28 14.12
C ASP A 41 6.62 0.47 13.14
N ILE A 42 6.01 1.19 12.19
CA ILE A 42 5.17 0.61 11.15
C ILE A 42 6.06 0.04 10.06
N THR A 43 5.79 -1.21 9.67
CA THR A 43 6.65 -2.01 8.78
C THR A 43 5.97 -2.32 7.46
N SER A 44 4.66 -2.50 7.46
CA SER A 44 3.85 -2.81 6.30
C SER A 44 2.46 -2.19 6.42
N LEU A 45 1.81 -1.98 5.29
CA LEU A 45 0.51 -1.30 5.20
C LEU A 45 -0.32 -1.94 4.07
N THR A 46 -1.60 -2.19 4.33
CA THR A 46 -2.56 -2.64 3.31
C THR A 46 -3.93 -1.99 3.51
N ALA A 47 -4.62 -1.68 2.42
CA ALA A 47 -6.07 -1.48 2.47
C ALA A 47 -6.76 -2.84 2.67
N MET A 48 -7.88 -2.85 3.39
CA MET A 48 -8.68 -4.05 3.59
C MET A 48 -9.97 -3.98 2.77
N GLY A 49 -10.30 -5.08 2.07
CA GLY A 49 -11.58 -5.20 1.36
C GLY A 49 -11.74 -4.28 0.15
N SER A 50 -10.63 -3.78 -0.41
CA SER A 50 -10.63 -2.90 -1.59
C SER A 50 -10.61 -3.66 -2.92
N THR A 51 -10.79 -4.99 -2.93
CA THR A 51 -10.87 -5.73 -4.19
C THR A 51 -12.13 -5.29 -4.93
N GLY A 52 -11.95 -4.63 -6.08
CA GLY A 52 -12.99 -4.10 -6.97
C GLY A 52 -13.93 -5.13 -7.59
N MET A 53 -14.40 -6.12 -6.82
CA MET A 53 -15.52 -6.99 -7.17
C MET A 53 -16.73 -6.60 -6.32
N GLY A 54 -17.75 -6.05 -6.99
CA GLY A 54 -19.14 -6.10 -6.54
C GLY A 54 -19.41 -5.45 -5.18
N SER A 55 -19.79 -4.17 -5.22
CA SER A 55 -20.59 -3.55 -4.18
C SER A 55 -21.89 -4.34 -3.96
N ASP A 56 -21.92 -5.27 -2.99
CA ASP A 56 -23.19 -5.73 -2.39
C ASP A 56 -23.06 -6.45 -1.04
N HIS A 57 -21.86 -6.66 -0.50
CA HIS A 57 -21.66 -7.39 0.77
C HIS A 57 -21.34 -6.52 2.00
N GLY A 58 -21.75 -5.25 2.02
CA GLY A 58 -21.70 -4.43 3.25
C GLY A 58 -20.29 -4.23 3.85
N LEU A 59 -19.24 -4.51 3.09
CA LEU A 59 -17.86 -4.27 3.50
C LEU A 59 -17.62 -2.77 3.54
N THR A 60 -17.11 -2.29 4.66
CA THR A 60 -16.95 -0.86 4.92
C THR A 60 -15.71 -0.36 4.18
N PRO A 61 -15.84 0.49 3.14
CA PRO A 61 -14.70 1.14 2.53
C PRO A 61 -13.94 1.94 3.60
N GLY A 62 -12.61 2.00 3.51
CA GLY A 62 -11.78 2.78 4.42
C GLY A 62 -11.17 2.03 5.62
N ARG A 63 -11.15 0.69 5.62
CA ARG A 63 -10.34 -0.07 6.59
C ARG A 63 -8.90 -0.24 6.10
N VAL A 64 -7.94 -0.08 7.01
CA VAL A 64 -6.51 -0.23 6.72
C VAL A 64 -5.88 -1.08 7.82
N ALA A 65 -5.03 -2.03 7.44
CA ALA A 65 -4.22 -2.79 8.37
C ALA A 65 -2.75 -2.40 8.26
N ALA A 66 -2.06 -2.35 9.38
CA ALA A 66 -0.66 -1.99 9.49
C ALA A 66 0.09 -3.00 10.37
N GLY A 67 1.17 -3.57 9.85
CA GLY A 67 2.06 -4.46 10.60
C GLY A 67 3.10 -3.67 11.38
N LEU A 68 3.43 -4.10 12.59
CA LEU A 68 4.39 -3.43 13.47
C LEU A 68 5.66 -4.26 13.72
N ALA A 69 6.74 -3.55 14.05
CA ALA A 69 8.06 -4.16 14.30
C ALA A 69 8.10 -5.08 15.53
N ASP A 70 7.13 -4.99 16.43
CA ASP A 70 7.02 -5.75 17.67
C ASP A 70 6.02 -6.92 17.59
N GLY A 71 5.56 -7.25 16.38
CA GLY A 71 4.64 -8.36 16.11
C GLY A 71 3.16 -8.04 16.24
N HIS A 72 2.82 -6.78 16.53
CA HIS A 72 1.42 -6.35 16.49
C HIS A 72 0.94 -6.07 15.06
N VAL A 73 -0.37 -6.18 14.88
CA VAL A 73 -1.09 -5.72 13.70
C VAL A 73 -2.18 -4.77 14.15
N ALA A 74 -2.11 -3.52 13.69
CA ALA A 74 -3.13 -2.52 13.94
C ALA A 74 -4.14 -2.52 12.78
N VAL A 75 -5.43 -2.49 13.10
CA VAL A 75 -6.51 -2.39 12.12
C VAL A 75 -7.29 -1.14 12.42
N TRP A 76 -7.34 -0.23 11.47
CA TRP A 76 -8.02 1.05 11.58
C TRP A 76 -9.21 1.11 10.63
N ASN A 77 -10.30 1.71 11.10
CA ASN A 77 -11.47 2.02 10.30
C ASN A 77 -11.58 3.54 10.14
N GLY A 78 -11.40 4.02 8.92
CA GLY A 78 -11.41 5.46 8.63
C GLY A 78 -12.77 6.14 8.77
N ARG A 79 -13.86 5.38 8.76
CA ARG A 79 -15.21 5.95 8.84
C ARG A 79 -15.59 6.34 10.26
N ASP A 80 -15.36 5.44 11.21
CA ASP A 80 -15.69 5.63 12.63
C ASP A 80 -14.46 6.00 13.47
N LYS A 81 -13.27 6.04 12.85
CA LYS A 81 -11.97 6.33 13.47
C LYS A 81 -11.59 5.33 14.57
N SER A 82 -12.20 4.15 14.59
CA SER A 82 -11.86 3.09 15.53
C SER A 82 -10.56 2.39 15.12
N ALA A 83 -9.84 1.86 16.11
CA ALA A 83 -8.65 1.05 15.90
C ALA A 83 -8.68 -0.17 16.81
N ILE A 84 -8.23 -1.30 16.29
CA ILE A 84 -8.02 -2.55 17.03
C ILE A 84 -6.54 -2.89 16.92
N LEU A 85 -5.91 -3.21 18.04
CA LEU A 85 -4.53 -3.69 18.07
C LEU A 85 -4.53 -5.19 18.38
N LEU A 86 -3.95 -5.98 17.48
CA LEU A 86 -3.85 -7.43 17.56
C LEU A 86 -2.40 -7.80 17.82
N LYS A 87 -2.14 -8.89 18.57
CA LYS A 87 -0.78 -9.45 18.75
C LYS A 87 -0.66 -10.86 18.17
N PRO A 88 -0.73 -11.00 16.83
CA PRO A 88 -0.64 -12.30 16.18
C PRO A 88 0.77 -12.86 16.12
N HIS A 89 1.82 -12.05 16.33
CA HIS A 89 3.20 -12.49 16.15
C HIS A 89 4.09 -12.08 17.32
N THR A 90 5.23 -12.75 17.46
CA THR A 90 6.29 -12.39 18.41
C THR A 90 7.47 -11.69 17.73
N ALA A 91 7.63 -11.89 16.43
CA ALA A 91 8.63 -11.23 15.60
C ALA A 91 8.01 -10.08 14.80
N ARG A 92 8.88 -9.29 14.16
CA ARG A 92 8.50 -8.19 13.25
C ARG A 92 7.52 -8.69 12.19
N VAL A 93 6.39 -8.01 12.04
CA VAL A 93 5.49 -8.24 10.90
C VAL A 93 6.15 -7.74 9.62
N LEU A 94 6.16 -8.54 8.56
CA LEU A 94 6.76 -8.17 7.27
C LEU A 94 5.71 -7.71 6.27
N ALA A 95 4.55 -8.38 6.25
CA ALA A 95 3.45 -8.01 5.38
C ALA A 95 2.12 -8.22 6.09
N VAL A 96 1.15 -7.40 5.69
CA VAL A 96 -0.25 -7.50 6.06
C VAL A 96 -1.09 -7.56 4.79
N GLY A 97 -2.18 -8.32 4.83
CA GLY A 97 -3.14 -8.46 3.75
C GLY A 97 -4.55 -8.60 4.30
N SER A 98 -5.53 -8.74 3.41
CA SER A 98 -6.90 -9.08 3.78
C SER A 98 -7.41 -10.22 2.93
N THR A 99 -8.36 -10.98 3.47
CA THR A 99 -9.17 -11.89 2.66
C THR A 99 -10.09 -11.09 1.73
N ALA A 100 -10.51 -11.67 0.61
CA ALA A 100 -11.42 -11.04 -0.35
C ALA A 100 -12.74 -10.56 0.27
N ASP A 101 -13.22 -11.28 1.30
CA ASP A 101 -14.40 -10.88 2.06
C ASP A 101 -14.13 -9.68 3.00
N GLY A 102 -12.91 -9.16 3.11
CA GLY A 102 -12.55 -8.05 4.00
C GLY A 102 -12.75 -8.33 5.50
N LEU A 103 -13.12 -9.55 5.89
CA LEU A 103 -13.44 -9.90 7.28
C LEU A 103 -12.21 -10.37 8.07
N SER A 104 -11.19 -10.90 7.39
CA SER A 104 -9.97 -11.37 8.03
C SER A 104 -8.76 -10.52 7.64
N VAL A 105 -7.89 -10.29 8.62
CA VAL A 105 -6.54 -9.76 8.37
C VAL A 105 -5.58 -10.92 8.29
N LEU A 106 -4.75 -10.89 7.26
CA LEU A 106 -3.62 -11.78 7.08
C LEU A 106 -2.36 -11.05 7.48
N SER A 107 -1.42 -11.75 8.09
CA SER A 107 -0.11 -11.18 8.44
C SER A 107 0.94 -12.27 8.48
N VAL A 108 2.15 -11.95 8.03
CA VAL A 108 3.31 -12.83 8.13
C VAL A 108 4.45 -12.09 8.83
N ASP A 109 5.18 -12.79 9.70
CA ASP A 109 6.32 -12.23 10.41
C ASP A 109 7.67 -12.69 9.84
N ALA A 110 8.75 -12.13 10.40
CA ALA A 110 10.12 -12.41 9.99
C ALA A 110 10.58 -13.86 10.23
N ASP A 111 9.90 -14.58 11.11
CA ASP A 111 10.19 -15.98 11.43
C ASP A 111 9.41 -16.95 10.53
N GLY A 112 8.59 -16.44 9.61
CA GLY A 112 7.80 -17.26 8.68
C GLY A 112 6.49 -17.78 9.28
N SER A 113 6.01 -17.18 10.37
CA SER A 113 4.68 -17.47 10.92
C SER A 113 3.62 -16.69 10.15
N LEU A 114 2.66 -17.40 9.56
CA LEU A 114 1.48 -16.85 8.92
C LEU A 114 0.31 -16.87 9.91
N SER A 115 -0.36 -15.73 10.06
CA SER A 115 -1.55 -15.58 10.88
C SER A 115 -2.72 -15.07 10.06
N ARG A 116 -3.89 -15.68 10.28
CA ARG A 116 -5.20 -15.18 9.85
C ARG A 116 -6.03 -14.85 11.08
N THR A 117 -6.43 -13.58 11.20
CA THR A 117 -7.28 -13.11 12.29
C THR A 117 -8.62 -12.65 11.75
N LEU A 118 -9.70 -13.33 12.13
CA LEU A 118 -11.07 -12.93 11.78
C LEU A 118 -11.54 -11.81 12.72
N ILE A 119 -12.05 -10.74 12.13
CA ILE A 119 -12.56 -9.55 12.82
C ILE A 119 -14.07 -9.46 12.54
N ALA A 120 -14.83 -10.35 13.16
CA ALA A 120 -16.29 -10.37 13.04
C ALA A 120 -16.91 -9.21 13.84
N SER A 121 -17.97 -8.60 13.29
CA SER A 121 -18.75 -7.58 14.01
C SER A 121 -19.39 -8.19 15.27
N GLY A 122 -18.93 -7.77 16.45
CA GLY A 122 -19.55 -8.13 17.74
C GLY A 122 -18.93 -9.32 18.48
N GLY A 123 -17.83 -9.92 17.99
CA GLY A 123 -17.09 -10.99 18.66
C GLY A 123 -15.63 -10.64 18.94
N ALA A 124 -14.99 -11.37 19.85
CA ALA A 124 -13.54 -11.26 20.05
C ALA A 124 -12.80 -11.75 18.79
N PRO A 125 -11.69 -11.09 18.38
CA PRO A 125 -10.90 -11.54 17.23
C PRO A 125 -10.40 -12.97 17.43
N THR A 126 -10.58 -13.82 16.42
CA THR A 126 -10.10 -15.21 16.46
C THR A 126 -8.92 -15.37 15.52
N THR A 127 -7.81 -15.90 16.02
CA THR A 127 -6.54 -15.99 15.28
C THR A 127 -6.16 -17.45 15.04
N ARG A 128 -5.92 -17.81 13.78
CA ARG A 128 -5.32 -19.08 13.37
C ARG A 128 -3.90 -18.81 12.88
N ARG A 129 -2.93 -19.54 13.42
CA ARG A 129 -1.53 -19.49 13.01
C ARG A 129 -1.13 -20.73 12.23
N LEU A 130 -0.25 -20.55 11.26
CA LEU A 130 0.37 -21.58 10.44
C LEU A 130 1.86 -21.28 10.36
N ASP A 131 2.68 -22.28 10.65
CA ASP A 131 4.12 -22.21 10.43
C ASP A 131 4.40 -22.61 8.98
N LEU A 132 5.05 -21.73 8.23
CA LEU A 132 5.40 -21.98 6.82
C LEU A 132 6.66 -22.83 6.68
N GLY A 133 7.38 -23.14 7.77
CA GLY A 133 8.62 -23.90 7.76
C GLY A 133 9.72 -23.22 6.92
N ALA A 134 9.64 -21.90 6.77
CA ALA A 134 10.48 -21.11 5.88
C ALA A 134 11.62 -20.42 6.64
N ALA A 135 12.73 -20.17 5.95
CA ALA A 135 13.85 -19.39 6.47
C ALA A 135 13.44 -17.91 6.70
N PRO A 136 14.27 -17.12 7.44
CA PRO A 136 14.02 -15.70 7.66
C PRO A 136 13.72 -14.97 6.36
N THR A 137 12.57 -14.32 6.32
CA THR A 137 12.08 -13.62 5.12
C THR A 137 12.47 -12.15 5.19
N ARG A 138 12.79 -11.55 4.03
CA ARG A 138 13.11 -10.11 3.91
C ARG A 138 12.01 -9.30 3.25
N ALA A 139 11.30 -9.91 2.31
CA ALA A 139 10.18 -9.29 1.61
C ALA A 139 8.98 -10.24 1.62
N ALA A 140 7.77 -9.70 1.75
CA ALA A 140 6.55 -10.49 1.65
C ALA A 140 5.41 -9.65 1.06
N ALA A 141 4.51 -10.29 0.32
CA ALA A 141 3.31 -9.66 -0.20
C ALA A 141 2.15 -10.66 -0.29
N PHE A 142 0.94 -10.18 0.00
CA PHE A 142 -0.28 -10.95 -0.20
C PHE A 142 -0.92 -10.59 -1.55
N SER A 143 -1.60 -11.55 -2.18
CA SER A 143 -2.53 -11.23 -3.28
C SER A 143 -3.70 -10.42 -2.75
N GLY A 144 -4.36 -9.64 -3.62
CA GLY A 144 -5.47 -8.76 -3.20
C GLY A 144 -6.66 -9.49 -2.57
N ASP A 145 -6.89 -10.75 -2.96
CA ASP A 145 -7.91 -11.63 -2.37
C ASP A 145 -7.41 -12.39 -1.12
N GLY A 146 -6.13 -12.25 -0.80
CA GLY A 146 -5.45 -12.92 0.31
C GLY A 146 -5.24 -14.41 0.12
N SER A 147 -5.45 -14.98 -1.06
CA SER A 147 -5.34 -16.43 -1.31
C SER A 147 -3.89 -16.92 -1.46
N ILE A 148 -2.99 -16.02 -1.86
CA ILE A 148 -1.57 -16.30 -2.09
C ILE A 148 -0.71 -15.37 -1.24
N LEU A 149 0.33 -15.94 -0.64
CA LEU A 149 1.43 -15.22 -0.02
C LEU A 149 2.69 -15.49 -0.82
N VAL A 150 3.42 -14.44 -1.20
CA VAL A 150 4.78 -14.56 -1.70
C VAL A 150 5.76 -14.08 -0.65
N THR A 151 6.87 -14.80 -0.48
CA THR A 151 7.98 -14.41 0.39
C THR A 151 9.29 -14.42 -0.37
N GLY A 152 10.19 -13.51 -0.02
CA GLY A 152 11.51 -13.34 -0.60
C GLY A 152 12.62 -13.46 0.43
N GLY A 153 13.63 -14.27 0.14
CA GLY A 153 14.83 -14.43 0.98
C GLY A 153 16.00 -13.51 0.58
N GLU A 154 17.08 -13.54 1.36
CA GLU A 154 18.29 -12.72 1.13
C GLU A 154 18.98 -12.99 -0.22
N LEU A 155 18.81 -14.19 -0.78
CA LEU A 155 19.44 -14.60 -2.04
C LEU A 155 18.49 -14.55 -3.24
N GLY A 156 17.37 -13.82 -3.12
CA GLY A 156 16.44 -13.60 -4.23
C GLY A 156 15.49 -14.76 -4.53
N GLU A 157 15.53 -15.84 -3.75
CA GLU A 157 14.56 -16.93 -3.85
C GLU A 157 13.18 -16.44 -3.41
N ILE A 158 12.18 -16.64 -4.28
CA ILE A 158 10.79 -16.35 -3.98
C ILE A 158 10.07 -17.66 -3.70
N ARG A 159 9.31 -17.72 -2.60
CA ARG A 159 8.41 -18.84 -2.29
C ARG A 159 6.96 -18.37 -2.41
N VAL A 160 6.13 -19.18 -3.04
CA VAL A 160 4.69 -18.93 -3.21
C VAL A 160 3.93 -19.90 -2.32
N PHE A 161 3.09 -19.40 -1.42
CA PHE A 161 2.31 -20.18 -0.47
C PHE A 161 0.81 -20.02 -0.71
N ASP A 162 0.07 -21.10 -0.47
CA ASP A 162 -1.36 -21.06 -0.23
C ASP A 162 -1.65 -20.57 1.19
N THR A 163 -2.38 -19.47 1.35
CA THR A 163 -2.58 -18.88 2.68
C THR A 163 -3.56 -19.66 3.56
N ALA A 164 -4.45 -20.46 2.96
CA ALA A 164 -5.46 -21.21 3.69
C ALA A 164 -4.89 -22.46 4.37
N SER A 165 -3.98 -23.15 3.66
CA SER A 165 -3.31 -24.36 4.11
C SER A 165 -1.89 -24.14 4.65
N GLY A 166 -1.22 -23.06 4.25
CA GLY A 166 0.20 -22.84 4.51
C GLY A 166 1.12 -23.63 3.57
N ALA A 167 0.57 -24.31 2.56
CA ALA A 167 1.35 -25.16 1.66
C ALA A 167 2.21 -24.33 0.70
N LEU A 168 3.48 -24.72 0.57
CA LEU A 168 4.37 -24.21 -0.48
C LEU A 168 3.91 -24.73 -1.85
N LYS A 169 3.53 -23.81 -2.74
CA LYS A 169 3.07 -24.10 -4.12
C LYS A 169 4.22 -24.05 -5.13
N GLN A 170 5.08 -23.03 -5.04
CA GLN A 170 6.17 -22.80 -5.99
C GLN A 170 7.41 -22.23 -5.32
N GLN A 171 8.57 -22.50 -5.93
CA GLN A 171 9.83 -21.81 -5.66
C GLN A 171 10.32 -21.17 -6.95
N LEU A 172 10.43 -19.85 -6.97
CA LEU A 172 10.85 -19.07 -8.13
C LEU A 172 12.31 -18.67 -7.91
N ARG A 173 13.20 -19.17 -8.77
CA ARG A 173 14.64 -18.96 -8.70
C ARG A 173 15.10 -18.23 -9.95
N GLY A 174 15.85 -17.14 -9.79
CA GLY A 174 16.41 -16.39 -10.90
C GLY A 174 17.12 -15.12 -10.47
N HIS A 175 16.57 -14.41 -9.48
CA HIS A 175 17.29 -13.31 -8.83
C HIS A 175 18.56 -13.81 -8.14
N ARG A 176 19.59 -12.98 -8.15
CA ARG A 176 20.92 -13.26 -7.58
C ARG A 176 21.26 -12.37 -6.38
N THR A 177 20.36 -11.46 -6.04
CA THR A 177 20.50 -10.47 -4.98
C THR A 177 19.20 -10.35 -4.22
N GLU A 178 19.24 -9.65 -3.09
CA GLU A 178 18.07 -9.35 -2.26
C GLU A 178 16.94 -8.70 -3.06
N LEU A 179 15.71 -9.12 -2.77
CA LEU A 179 14.49 -8.54 -3.35
C LEU A 179 14.18 -7.22 -2.64
N GLN A 180 13.86 -6.21 -3.44
CA GLN A 180 13.44 -4.89 -2.95
C GLN A 180 11.93 -4.80 -2.85
N ASP A 181 11.20 -5.36 -3.82
CA ASP A 181 9.74 -5.32 -3.83
C ASP A 181 9.11 -6.50 -4.59
N LEU A 182 7.86 -6.81 -4.24
CA LEU A 182 7.03 -7.87 -4.80
C LEU A 182 5.61 -7.35 -5.03
N ALA A 183 5.11 -7.46 -6.26
CA ALA A 183 3.74 -7.07 -6.59
C ALA A 183 3.01 -8.22 -7.29
N ILE A 184 1.86 -8.64 -6.78
CA ILE A 184 0.98 -9.63 -7.42
C ILE A 184 -0.09 -8.91 -8.22
N ARG A 185 -0.29 -9.30 -9.47
CA ARG A 185 -1.35 -8.74 -10.31
C ARG A 185 -2.73 -9.26 -9.85
N PRO A 186 -3.69 -8.37 -9.52
CA PRO A 186 -5.01 -8.78 -9.07
C PRO A 186 -5.73 -9.71 -10.06
N GLY A 187 -6.37 -10.75 -9.53
CA GLY A 187 -7.15 -11.72 -10.32
C GLY A 187 -6.34 -12.59 -11.28
N SER A 188 -5.00 -12.62 -11.17
CA SER A 188 -4.15 -13.42 -12.05
C SER A 188 -3.01 -14.08 -11.28
N ALA A 189 -2.42 -15.12 -11.87
CA ALA A 189 -1.24 -15.78 -11.35
C ALA A 189 0.07 -15.08 -11.80
N ILE A 190 0.09 -13.75 -11.90
CA ILE A 190 1.28 -12.99 -12.33
C ILE A 190 1.92 -12.28 -11.13
N LEU A 191 3.22 -12.46 -10.96
CA LEU A 191 4.04 -11.77 -9.96
C LEU A 191 5.12 -10.95 -10.66
N ALA A 192 5.30 -9.71 -10.24
CA ALA A 192 6.47 -8.90 -10.54
C ALA A 192 7.39 -8.85 -9.33
N SER A 193 8.70 -8.97 -9.55
CA SER A 193 9.71 -8.88 -8.49
C SER A 193 10.88 -8.02 -8.94
N ALA A 194 11.28 -7.10 -8.06
CA ALA A 194 12.43 -6.22 -8.25
C ALA A 194 13.53 -6.61 -7.25
N SER A 195 14.78 -6.54 -7.69
CA SER A 195 15.93 -6.82 -6.82
C SER A 195 16.95 -5.66 -6.80
N ALA A 196 17.82 -5.71 -5.79
CA ALA A 196 18.94 -4.77 -5.66
C ALA A 196 19.92 -4.84 -6.84
N GLY A 197 19.92 -5.93 -7.61
CA GLY A 197 20.72 -6.14 -8.81
C GLY A 197 20.19 -5.45 -10.07
N ALA A 198 19.20 -4.55 -9.94
CA ALA A 198 18.60 -3.78 -11.03
C ALA A 198 17.90 -4.64 -12.10
N ASP A 199 17.34 -5.79 -11.69
CA ASP A 199 16.48 -6.60 -12.54
C ASP A 199 15.01 -6.60 -12.08
N LEU A 200 14.10 -6.54 -13.05
CA LEU A 200 12.68 -6.76 -12.87
C LEU A 200 12.31 -8.07 -13.57
N ARG A 201 11.85 -9.05 -12.79
CA ARG A 201 11.38 -10.36 -13.29
C ARG A 201 9.88 -10.46 -13.17
N ILE A 202 9.29 -11.17 -14.11
CA ILE A 202 7.85 -11.45 -14.14
C ILE A 202 7.66 -12.95 -14.19
N TRP A 203 6.80 -13.45 -13.31
CA TRP A 203 6.59 -14.86 -13.08
C TRP A 203 5.13 -15.22 -13.25
N ASP A 204 4.90 -16.41 -13.78
CA ASP A 204 3.65 -17.12 -13.62
C ASP A 204 3.73 -17.94 -12.31
N THR A 205 2.96 -17.56 -11.30
CA THR A 205 2.95 -18.18 -9.97
C THR A 205 2.23 -19.52 -9.93
N GLY A 206 1.46 -19.88 -10.97
CA GLY A 206 0.84 -21.19 -11.10
C GLY A 206 1.83 -22.23 -11.61
N THR A 207 2.56 -21.88 -12.67
CA THR A 207 3.54 -22.76 -13.32
C THR A 207 4.96 -22.65 -12.76
N GLY A 208 5.26 -21.57 -12.05
CA GLY A 208 6.59 -21.28 -11.48
C GLY A 208 7.59 -20.77 -12.51
N ARG A 209 7.16 -20.46 -13.73
CA ARG A 209 8.03 -20.06 -14.84
C ARG A 209 8.22 -18.55 -14.86
N GLU A 210 9.44 -18.12 -15.19
CA GLU A 210 9.69 -16.76 -15.61
C GLU A 210 9.08 -16.54 -17.00
N ILE A 211 8.27 -15.49 -17.13
CA ILE A 211 7.56 -15.13 -18.37
C ILE A 211 7.95 -13.75 -18.90
N GLY A 212 8.73 -12.99 -18.13
CA GLY A 212 9.22 -11.68 -18.53
C GLY A 212 10.45 -11.27 -17.74
N TYR A 213 11.31 -10.49 -18.40
CA TYR A 213 12.56 -9.98 -17.83
C TYR A 213 12.83 -8.60 -18.40
N VAL A 214 13.12 -7.63 -17.53
CA VAL A 214 13.56 -6.29 -17.91
C VAL A 214 14.92 -6.07 -17.25
N ASP A 215 15.95 -5.99 -18.10
CA ASP A 215 17.33 -5.73 -17.69
C ASP A 215 17.59 -4.22 -17.57
N GLY A 216 18.49 -3.87 -16.65
CA GLY A 216 19.02 -2.51 -16.54
C GLY A 216 18.01 -1.44 -16.12
N ASP A 217 16.95 -1.80 -15.40
CA ASP A 217 16.07 -0.81 -14.74
C ASP A 217 16.65 -0.51 -13.34
N PRO A 218 17.35 0.63 -13.14
CA PRO A 218 18.18 0.86 -11.96
C PRO A 218 17.34 0.87 -10.68
N SER A 219 17.85 0.19 -9.64
CA SER A 219 17.34 0.09 -8.27
C SER A 219 15.89 0.53 -8.09
N LEU A 220 14.99 -0.34 -8.58
CA LEU A 220 13.56 -0.22 -8.36
C LEU A 220 13.24 -0.48 -6.89
N PHE A 221 12.49 0.44 -6.27
CA PHE A 221 12.02 0.29 -4.90
C PHE A 221 10.53 0.03 -4.82
N ALA A 222 9.79 0.34 -5.89
CA ALA A 222 8.35 0.36 -5.85
C ALA A 222 7.78 -0.30 -7.11
N LEU A 223 6.94 -1.30 -6.91
CA LEU A 223 6.16 -2.01 -7.91
C LEU A 223 4.69 -1.97 -7.54
N GLY A 224 3.82 -1.93 -8.55
CA GLY A 224 2.39 -2.06 -8.30
C GLY A 224 1.61 -2.32 -9.57
N PHE A 225 0.77 -3.34 -9.54
CA PHE A 225 -0.17 -3.60 -10.62
C PHE A 225 -1.43 -2.76 -10.45
N SER A 226 -1.88 -2.19 -11.55
CA SER A 226 -3.22 -1.63 -11.68
C SER A 226 -4.25 -2.74 -11.45
N PRO A 227 -5.31 -2.45 -10.68
CA PRO A 227 -6.38 -3.41 -10.41
C PRO A 227 -7.34 -3.62 -11.58
N ARG A 228 -7.23 -2.85 -12.67
CA ARG A 228 -8.23 -2.85 -13.76
C ARG A 228 -7.73 -3.41 -15.08
N ASP A 229 -6.56 -2.98 -15.53
CA ASP A 229 -6.13 -3.12 -16.93
C ASP A 229 -4.85 -3.95 -17.08
N GLY A 230 -4.25 -4.39 -15.97
CA GLY A 230 -2.98 -5.09 -16.01
C GLY A 230 -1.79 -4.19 -16.37
N THR A 231 -1.87 -2.89 -16.12
CA THR A 231 -0.68 -2.03 -16.17
C THR A 231 0.20 -2.26 -14.94
N LEU A 232 1.51 -2.45 -15.12
CA LEU A 232 2.52 -2.46 -14.06
C LEU A 232 3.15 -1.08 -13.95
N ALA A 233 3.05 -0.44 -12.78
CA ALA A 233 3.85 0.71 -12.43
C ALA A 233 5.13 0.26 -11.72
N SER A 234 6.27 0.89 -12.07
CA SER A 234 7.53 0.73 -11.35
C SER A 234 8.22 2.07 -11.16
N GLY A 235 8.97 2.21 -10.07
CA GLY A 235 9.83 3.37 -9.87
C GLY A 235 10.97 3.12 -8.89
N GLY A 236 11.98 3.98 -8.96
CA GLY A 236 13.18 3.88 -8.13
C GLY A 236 14.13 5.05 -8.31
N VAL A 237 15.42 4.79 -8.11
CA VAL A 237 16.53 5.78 -8.19
C VAL A 237 16.69 6.42 -9.57
N ASN A 238 16.20 5.76 -10.61
CA ASN A 238 16.29 6.23 -12.00
C ASN A 238 15.44 7.49 -12.28
N ARG A 239 14.69 7.96 -11.26
CA ARG A 239 13.79 9.13 -11.30
C ARG A 239 12.64 8.97 -12.30
N ARG A 240 12.30 7.74 -12.66
CA ARG A 240 11.21 7.41 -13.57
C ARG A 240 10.14 6.64 -12.82
N LEU A 241 8.89 7.05 -13.02
CA LEU A 241 7.74 6.19 -12.83
C LEU A 241 7.36 5.64 -14.21
N THR A 242 7.63 4.37 -14.44
CA THR A 242 7.39 3.71 -15.73
C THR A 242 6.12 2.85 -15.64
N LEU A 243 5.26 2.98 -16.65
CA LEU A 243 4.06 2.16 -16.82
C LEU A 243 4.31 1.15 -17.95
N ARG A 244 4.12 -0.13 -17.66
CA ARG A 244 4.28 -1.22 -18.64
C ARG A 244 3.01 -2.04 -18.75
N ASP A 245 2.73 -2.51 -19.96
CA ASP A 245 1.70 -3.52 -20.17
C ASP A 245 2.18 -4.87 -19.58
N SER A 246 1.39 -5.52 -18.73
CA SER A 246 1.80 -6.77 -18.05
C SER A 246 1.79 -8.02 -18.93
N ALA A 247 1.25 -7.96 -20.14
CA ALA A 247 1.28 -9.09 -21.07
C ALA A 247 2.52 -9.05 -21.95
N THR A 248 2.95 -7.85 -22.36
CA THR A 248 4.04 -7.63 -23.31
C THR A 248 5.31 -7.07 -22.68
N PHE A 249 5.21 -6.53 -21.46
CA PHE A 249 6.27 -5.83 -20.72
C PHE A 249 6.86 -4.62 -21.44
N LYS A 250 6.16 -4.11 -22.44
CA LYS A 250 6.54 -2.89 -23.14
C LYS A 250 6.09 -1.67 -22.35
N SER A 251 6.92 -0.63 -22.36
CA SER A 251 6.55 0.67 -21.80
C SER A 251 5.38 1.26 -22.58
N VAL A 252 4.32 1.63 -21.85
CA VAL A 252 3.12 2.31 -22.37
C VAL A 252 3.06 3.77 -21.90
N GLY A 253 3.97 4.18 -21.01
CA GLY A 253 4.10 5.55 -20.53
C GLY A 253 5.20 5.70 -19.50
N GLU A 254 5.69 6.92 -19.33
CA GLU A 254 6.56 7.26 -18.20
C GLU A 254 6.29 8.68 -17.70
N LEU A 255 6.62 8.91 -16.44
CA LEU A 255 6.79 10.22 -15.84
C LEU A 255 8.24 10.33 -15.34
N VAL A 256 8.94 11.39 -15.76
CA VAL A 256 10.30 11.69 -15.29
C VAL A 256 10.22 12.75 -14.20
N LEU A 257 10.69 12.41 -13.01
CA LEU A 257 10.74 13.33 -11.87
C LEU A 257 11.90 14.31 -12.05
N GLN A 258 11.69 15.57 -11.64
CA GLN A 258 12.76 16.57 -11.62
C GLN A 258 13.81 16.17 -10.59
N ALA A 259 15.09 16.24 -10.97
CA ALA A 259 16.19 16.02 -10.03
C ALA A 259 16.09 17.02 -8.86
N PRO A 260 16.42 16.63 -7.63
CA PRO A 260 17.02 15.35 -7.21
C PRO A 260 16.00 14.27 -6.77
N LYS A 261 14.79 14.20 -7.35
CA LYS A 261 13.73 13.30 -6.83
C LYS A 261 13.73 11.90 -7.44
N MET A 262 13.47 10.90 -6.61
CA MET A 262 13.23 9.50 -6.97
C MET A 262 11.86 9.00 -6.51
N VAL A 263 11.42 7.85 -7.03
CA VAL A 263 10.17 7.20 -6.59
C VAL A 263 10.49 6.19 -5.49
N ALA A 264 10.02 6.44 -4.27
CA ALA A 264 10.33 5.58 -3.12
C ALA A 264 9.26 4.52 -2.82
N THR A 265 8.00 4.81 -3.14
CA THR A 265 6.85 3.93 -2.91
C THR A 265 5.73 4.34 -3.85
N LEU A 266 4.82 3.43 -4.16
CA LEU A 266 3.65 3.73 -4.98
C LEU A 266 2.43 2.89 -4.59
N ALA A 267 1.24 3.38 -4.91
CA ALA A 267 -0.01 2.66 -4.77
C ALA A 267 -1.00 3.08 -5.86
N TRP A 268 -1.72 2.12 -6.41
CA TRP A 268 -2.84 2.39 -7.32
C TRP A 268 -4.13 2.65 -6.55
N SER A 269 -4.96 3.54 -7.05
CA SER A 269 -6.35 3.64 -6.63
C SER A 269 -7.12 2.38 -7.06
N PRO A 270 -8.19 1.97 -6.35
CA PRO A 270 -8.87 0.71 -6.65
C PRO A 270 -9.67 0.77 -7.97
N ASP A 271 -9.98 1.97 -8.46
CA ASP A 271 -10.50 2.22 -9.81
C ASP A 271 -9.42 2.22 -10.91
N GLY A 272 -8.13 2.09 -10.57
CA GLY A 272 -7.00 2.09 -11.50
C GLY A 272 -6.71 3.45 -12.16
N ARG A 273 -7.40 4.52 -11.77
CA ARG A 273 -7.26 5.83 -12.39
C ARG A 273 -6.06 6.63 -11.90
N PHE A 274 -5.72 6.48 -10.62
CA PHE A 274 -4.69 7.28 -9.98
C PHE A 274 -3.56 6.40 -9.44
N ILE A 275 -2.36 6.99 -9.44
CA ILE A 275 -1.19 6.44 -8.77
C ILE A 275 -0.73 7.47 -7.75
N ALA A 276 -0.75 7.11 -6.47
CA ALA A 276 -0.06 7.85 -5.43
C ALA A 276 1.38 7.36 -5.39
N PHE A 277 2.36 8.27 -5.40
CA PHE A 277 3.76 7.89 -5.27
C PHE A 277 4.51 8.86 -4.37
N GLY A 278 5.45 8.33 -3.58
CA GLY A 278 6.33 9.12 -2.73
C GLY A 278 7.51 9.66 -3.54
N ASP A 279 7.67 10.98 -3.59
CA ASP A 279 8.80 11.64 -4.26
C ASP A 279 9.88 12.00 -3.24
N LEU A 280 10.94 11.18 -3.18
CA LEU A 280 12.04 11.29 -2.22
C LEU A 280 13.21 12.06 -2.84
N ASP A 281 13.76 13.05 -2.14
CA ASP A 281 15.02 13.69 -2.54
C ASP A 281 16.20 12.73 -2.32
N ASP A 282 16.91 12.42 -3.40
CA ASP A 282 18.02 11.47 -3.43
C ASP A 282 19.25 11.95 -2.65
N GLU A 283 19.50 13.26 -2.62
CA GLU A 283 20.66 13.85 -1.93
C GLU A 283 20.56 13.74 -0.40
N THR A 284 19.35 13.90 0.13
CA THR A 284 19.15 14.01 1.59
C THR A 284 18.49 12.79 2.20
N LEU A 285 17.82 11.96 1.38
CA LEU A 285 17.00 10.80 1.78
C LEU A 285 16.04 11.07 2.96
N SER A 286 15.75 12.35 3.23
CA SER A 286 15.04 12.81 4.42
C SER A 286 13.94 13.81 4.10
N LYS A 287 13.93 14.32 2.86
CA LYS A 287 12.89 15.18 2.33
C LYS A 287 12.12 14.46 1.24
N GLY A 288 10.81 14.66 1.23
CA GLY A 288 9.94 14.12 0.19
C GLY A 288 8.48 14.39 0.48
N GLY A 289 7.64 14.25 -0.54
CA GLY A 289 6.19 14.40 -0.46
C GLY A 289 5.47 13.16 -0.99
N ILE A 290 4.18 13.33 -1.26
CA ILE A 290 3.40 12.37 -2.01
C ILE A 290 2.74 13.11 -3.18
N GLN A 291 2.88 12.57 -4.37
CA GLN A 291 2.25 13.08 -5.58
C GLN A 291 1.14 12.12 -6.03
N ILE A 292 0.09 12.66 -6.64
CA ILE A 292 -1.01 11.90 -7.24
C ILE A 292 -0.95 12.11 -8.76
N LEU A 293 -0.72 11.03 -9.49
CA LEU A 293 -0.69 10.99 -10.94
C LEU A 293 -2.02 10.44 -11.46
N ASP A 294 -2.61 11.08 -12.46
CA ASP A 294 -3.68 10.49 -13.27
C ASP A 294 -3.04 9.60 -14.35
N SER A 295 -3.36 8.30 -14.32
CA SER A 295 -2.69 7.27 -15.13
C SER A 295 -2.91 7.44 -16.63
N ALA A 296 -4.07 7.97 -17.02
CA ALA A 296 -4.45 8.17 -18.42
C ALA A 296 -3.78 9.40 -19.03
N SER A 297 -3.85 10.54 -18.33
CA SER A 297 -3.29 11.81 -18.80
C SER A 297 -1.79 11.94 -18.52
N ARG A 298 -1.25 11.15 -17.58
CA ARG A 298 0.13 11.20 -17.10
C ARG A 298 0.49 12.55 -16.47
N ALA A 299 -0.51 13.28 -16.00
CA ALA A 299 -0.33 14.55 -15.30
C ALA A 299 -0.39 14.33 -13.78
N VAL A 300 0.51 14.99 -13.06
CA VAL A 300 0.39 15.11 -11.60
C VAL A 300 -0.77 16.06 -11.31
N VAL A 301 -1.80 15.55 -10.64
CA VAL A 301 -3.06 16.27 -10.37
C VAL A 301 -3.18 16.77 -8.94
N ALA A 302 -2.38 16.22 -8.01
CA ALA A 302 -2.34 16.69 -6.62
C ALA A 302 -0.98 16.38 -5.96
N SER A 303 -0.66 17.16 -4.93
CA SER A 303 0.47 16.93 -4.02
C SER A 303 -0.05 16.94 -2.59
N LEU A 304 0.36 15.96 -1.79
CA LEU A 304 -0.03 15.84 -0.37
C LEU A 304 1.15 16.26 0.51
N ASP A 305 0.87 17.15 1.46
CA ASP A 305 1.88 17.60 2.41
C ASP A 305 2.16 16.53 3.48
N THR A 306 3.42 16.15 3.57
CA THR A 306 3.96 15.20 4.54
C THR A 306 4.74 15.90 5.67
N GLY A 307 4.87 17.22 5.63
CA GLY A 307 5.79 17.97 6.48
C GLY A 307 7.25 17.73 6.11
N SER A 308 7.53 17.57 4.81
CA SER A 308 8.87 17.25 4.26
C SER A 308 9.49 15.97 4.81
N ARG A 309 8.67 14.98 5.17
CA ARG A 309 9.13 13.64 5.54
C ARG A 309 8.72 12.67 4.45
N PRO A 310 9.59 11.76 4.02
CA PRO A 310 9.24 10.82 2.96
C PRO A 310 8.18 9.83 3.42
N ALA A 311 7.30 9.47 2.49
CA ALA A 311 6.38 8.37 2.66
C ALA A 311 7.12 7.04 2.42
N ARG A 312 6.97 6.10 3.35
CA ARG A 312 7.58 4.76 3.25
C ARG A 312 6.67 3.70 2.62
N ALA A 313 5.37 3.88 2.77
CA ALA A 313 4.34 3.04 2.18
C ALA A 313 3.08 3.87 1.97
N LEU A 314 2.30 3.52 0.94
CA LEU A 314 1.05 4.18 0.58
C LEU A 314 0.00 3.14 0.27
N VAL A 315 -1.27 3.46 0.56
CA VAL A 315 -2.44 2.72 0.09
C VAL A 315 -3.58 3.67 -0.21
N PHE A 316 -4.40 3.35 -1.21
CA PHE A 316 -5.74 3.90 -1.32
C PHE A 316 -6.70 3.02 -0.52
N ALA A 317 -7.30 3.60 0.52
CA ALA A 317 -8.19 2.88 1.43
C ALA A 317 -9.64 2.79 0.92
N ASP A 318 -10.00 3.62 -0.08
CA ASP A 318 -11.30 3.57 -0.75
C ASP A 318 -11.25 4.19 -2.17
N ASP A 319 -12.35 4.02 -2.92
CA ASP A 319 -12.58 4.63 -4.24
C ASP A 319 -12.92 6.13 -4.17
N ARG A 320 -13.01 6.70 -2.96
CA ARG A 320 -13.37 8.11 -2.74
C ARG A 320 -12.13 8.99 -2.55
N GLY A 321 -10.95 8.42 -2.74
CA GLY A 321 -9.66 9.12 -2.69
C GLY A 321 -9.07 9.21 -1.29
N LEU A 322 -9.46 8.35 -0.34
CA LEU A 322 -8.76 8.25 0.94
C LEU A 322 -7.39 7.59 0.71
N VAL A 323 -6.33 8.38 0.81
CA VAL A 323 -4.94 7.91 0.77
C VAL A 323 -4.43 7.81 2.20
N VAL A 324 -3.79 6.69 2.53
CA VAL A 324 -3.15 6.47 3.83
C VAL A 324 -1.69 6.10 3.61
N GLY A 325 -0.81 6.65 4.43
CA GLY A 325 0.62 6.46 4.27
C GLY A 325 1.40 6.50 5.57
N ILE A 326 2.54 5.82 5.56
CA ILE A 326 3.51 5.84 6.66
C ILE A 326 4.47 7.00 6.42
N VAL A 327 4.45 8.01 7.30
CA VAL A 327 5.32 9.19 7.22
C VAL A 327 6.11 9.31 8.51
N GLY A 328 7.42 9.01 8.46
CA GLY A 328 8.22 8.83 9.66
C GLY A 328 7.74 7.61 10.46
N ARG A 329 7.27 7.83 11.70
CA ARG A 329 6.68 6.79 12.57
C ARG A 329 5.16 6.82 12.63
N ASP A 330 4.55 7.79 11.95
CA ASP A 330 3.12 8.04 12.05
C ASP A 330 2.39 7.45 10.85
N LEU A 331 1.18 6.98 11.10
CA LEU A 331 0.21 6.75 10.02
C LEU A 331 -0.55 8.06 9.78
N ARG A 332 -0.59 8.49 8.52
CA ARG A 332 -1.30 9.71 8.10
C ARG A 332 -2.32 9.38 7.04
N ALA A 333 -3.44 10.09 7.08
CA ALA A 333 -4.53 9.95 6.12
C ALA A 333 -4.81 11.29 5.43
N TRP A 334 -5.08 11.26 4.13
CA TRP A 334 -5.47 12.40 3.32
C TRP A 334 -6.69 12.04 2.47
N THR A 335 -7.65 12.93 2.37
CA THR A 335 -8.77 12.79 1.44
C THR A 335 -8.47 13.56 0.17
N VAL A 336 -8.38 12.85 -0.96
CA VAL A 336 -8.13 13.44 -2.28
C VAL A 336 -9.45 13.49 -3.05
N VAL A 337 -10.02 14.68 -3.15
CA VAL A 337 -11.23 14.89 -3.98
C VAL A 337 -10.79 15.30 -5.37
N THR A 338 -10.79 14.35 -6.31
CA THR A 338 -10.59 14.67 -7.73
C THR A 338 -11.94 15.04 -8.33
N SER A 339 -12.21 16.34 -8.48
CA SER A 339 -13.42 16.79 -9.16
C SER A 339 -13.36 16.39 -10.63
N VAL A 340 -14.25 15.49 -11.05
CA VAL A 340 -14.52 15.30 -12.48
C VAL A 340 -15.32 16.52 -12.91
N VAL A 341 -14.71 17.46 -13.63
CA VAL A 341 -15.48 18.42 -14.43
C VAL A 341 -16.13 17.61 -15.55
N GLN A 342 -17.34 17.10 -15.31
CA GLN A 342 -18.21 16.74 -16.41
C GLN A 342 -18.55 18.04 -17.12
N SER A 343 -17.92 18.30 -18.27
CA SER A 343 -18.46 19.25 -19.22
C SER A 343 -19.78 18.68 -19.71
N SER A 344 -20.89 19.11 -19.10
CA SER A 344 -22.21 18.96 -19.72
C SER A 344 -22.17 19.79 -21.01
N GLY A 345 -21.97 19.11 -22.14
CA GLY A 345 -22.17 19.70 -23.46
C GLY A 345 -23.61 20.18 -23.57
N ALA A 346 -23.75 21.47 -23.84
CA ALA A 346 -24.98 22.08 -24.29
C ALA A 346 -25.32 21.62 -25.72
N PRO A 347 -26.57 21.77 -26.17
CA PRO A 347 -26.85 22.35 -27.47
C PRO A 347 -26.83 23.88 -27.42
#